data_AF-A0A7C7LA07-F1
#
_entry.id   AF-A0A7C7LA07-F1
#
_cell.length_a   1.000
_cell.length_b   1.000
_cell.length_c   1.000
_cell.angle_alpha   90.00
_cell.angle_beta   90.00
_cell.angle_gamma   90.00
#
_symmetry.space_group_name_H-M   'P 1'
#
loop_
_entity.id
_entity.type
_entity.pdbx_description
1 polymer ?
#
loop_
_entity_poly.entity_id
_entity_poly.type
_entity_poly.pdbx_seq_one_letter_code
_entity_poly.pdbx_strand_id
1 'polypeptide(L)'
;MKRVRHPGSALGEAVGKLIEADLTAAVRQIAESFDHSVRSMRLRNHLGNRHQVDIVVSDSEARPVILIEPKYLRYKKHNWDKGSRLCIAHYSLRRTYPSIRKSIGVLAGEWTDASLRFLQSFGVEVHHIPFDHIADVLGHHGVQFQWGEKNAQTPAEAWQQFGLLSEDAKEKMATAITQPVRQAVRHSIETTLGWDPSAPKRVEAVEMSIRTSEGEHLFYSFDSVSEAMQCLLAFVKDIEDLRRVLS
;
A
#
# COMPACT_ATOMS: atom_id res chain seq x y z
N MET A 1 16.08 28.84 -5.24
CA MET A 1 15.95 27.37 -5.02
C MET A 1 17.22 26.86 -4.33
N LYS A 2 17.13 25.99 -3.30
CA LYS A 2 18.33 25.51 -2.58
C LYS A 2 19.23 24.68 -3.51
N ARG A 3 20.55 24.91 -3.44
CA ARG A 3 21.56 24.08 -4.14
C ARG A 3 21.52 22.69 -3.52
N VAL A 4 21.19 21.66 -4.29
CA VAL A 4 21.06 20.28 -3.78
C VAL A 4 22.21 19.45 -4.29
N ARG A 5 22.81 18.65 -3.39
CA ARG A 5 24.00 17.83 -3.69
C ARG A 5 23.70 16.70 -4.69
N HIS A 6 22.46 16.21 -4.71
CA HIS A 6 22.01 15.12 -5.58
C HIS A 6 20.68 15.47 -6.27
N PRO A 7 20.69 16.29 -7.33
CA PRO A 7 19.48 16.82 -7.97
C PRO A 7 18.51 15.73 -8.44
N GLY A 8 19.01 14.62 -9.00
CA GLY A 8 18.15 13.52 -9.45
C GLY A 8 17.42 12.80 -8.31
N SER A 9 18.05 12.68 -7.14
CA SER A 9 17.38 12.14 -5.95
C SER A 9 16.34 13.12 -5.42
N ALA A 10 16.66 14.41 -5.39
CA ALA A 10 15.75 15.45 -4.92
C ALA A 10 14.50 15.55 -5.80
N LEU A 11 14.67 15.50 -7.13
CA LEU A 11 13.54 15.48 -8.06
C LEU A 11 12.70 14.22 -7.89
N GLY A 12 13.34 13.05 -7.73
CA GLY A 12 12.60 11.81 -7.46
C GLY A 12 11.79 11.85 -6.17
N GLU A 13 12.33 12.43 -5.09
CA GLU A 13 11.60 12.63 -3.84
C GLU A 13 10.43 13.61 -4.02
N ALA A 14 10.63 14.71 -4.74
CA ALA A 14 9.59 15.69 -5.01
C ALA A 14 8.43 15.10 -5.84
N VAL A 15 8.74 14.31 -6.87
CA VAL A 15 7.74 13.57 -7.66
C VAL A 15 6.97 12.59 -6.77
N GLY A 16 7.67 11.85 -5.91
CA GLY A 16 7.03 10.95 -4.94
C GLY A 16 6.04 11.68 -4.02
N LYS A 17 6.41 12.85 -3.50
CA LYS A 17 5.55 13.70 -2.66
C LYS A 17 4.33 14.23 -3.42
N LEU A 18 4.47 14.59 -4.70
CA LEU A 18 3.34 15.01 -5.53
C LEU A 18 2.32 13.88 -5.69
N ILE A 19 2.80 12.67 -6.00
CA ILE A 19 1.96 11.47 -6.13
C ILE A 19 1.23 11.19 -4.81
N GLU A 20 1.95 11.20 -3.69
CA GLU A 20 1.37 10.96 -2.36
C GLU A 20 0.29 11.99 -2.00
N ALA A 21 0.56 13.28 -2.23
CA ALA A 21 -0.37 14.36 -1.92
C ALA A 21 -1.66 14.27 -2.76
N ASP A 22 -1.53 14.05 -4.07
CA ASP A 22 -2.68 13.93 -4.96
C ASP A 22 -3.53 12.69 -4.64
N LEU A 23 -2.90 11.54 -4.41
CA LEU A 23 -3.61 10.33 -3.99
C LEU A 23 -4.30 10.54 -2.63
N THR A 24 -3.64 11.18 -1.66
CA THR A 24 -4.24 11.49 -0.36
C THR A 24 -5.49 12.35 -0.52
N ALA A 25 -5.45 13.38 -1.38
CA ALA A 25 -6.60 14.23 -1.65
C ALA A 25 -7.75 13.45 -2.31
N ALA A 26 -7.43 12.62 -3.31
CA ALA A 26 -8.42 11.77 -3.98
C ALA A 26 -9.08 10.77 -3.02
N VAL A 27 -8.28 10.10 -2.18
CA VAL A 27 -8.76 9.15 -1.17
C VAL A 27 -9.65 9.85 -0.14
N ARG A 28 -9.24 11.04 0.33
CA ARG A 28 -10.02 11.84 1.29
C ARG A 28 -11.41 12.18 0.78
N GLN A 29 -11.50 12.67 -0.46
CA GLN A 29 -12.78 13.02 -1.08
C GLN A 29 -13.78 11.85 -1.09
N ILE A 30 -13.29 10.62 -1.26
CA ILE A 30 -14.12 9.41 -1.27
C ILE A 30 -14.45 8.98 0.15
N ALA A 31 -13.45 8.89 1.03
CA ALA A 31 -13.64 8.39 2.39
C ALA A 31 -14.61 9.27 3.20
N GLU A 32 -14.57 10.58 3.01
CA GLU A 32 -15.47 11.52 3.69
C GLU A 32 -16.94 11.30 3.31
N SER A 33 -17.25 10.83 2.09
CA SER A 33 -18.63 10.48 1.71
C SER A 33 -19.17 9.24 2.42
N PHE A 34 -18.30 8.48 3.08
CA PHE A 34 -18.64 7.31 3.91
C PHE A 34 -18.44 7.57 5.41
N ASP A 35 -18.28 8.83 5.85
CA ASP A 35 -17.98 9.20 7.24
C ASP A 35 -16.68 8.56 7.79
N HIS A 36 -15.67 8.44 6.92
CA HIS A 36 -14.34 7.96 7.28
C HIS A 36 -13.31 9.10 7.21
N SER A 37 -12.33 9.06 8.11
CA SER A 37 -11.24 10.04 8.14
C SER A 37 -9.98 9.53 7.43
N VAL A 38 -9.20 10.43 6.85
CA VAL A 38 -7.97 10.08 6.12
C VAL A 38 -6.76 10.84 6.65
N ARG A 39 -5.79 10.10 7.18
CA ARG A 39 -4.59 10.66 7.82
C ARG A 39 -3.37 9.77 7.59
N SER A 40 -2.19 10.37 7.56
CA SER A 40 -0.94 9.63 7.75
C SER A 40 -0.81 9.25 9.23
N MET A 41 -0.47 8.00 9.53
CA MET A 41 -0.45 7.51 10.90
C MET A 41 0.75 6.61 11.17
N ARG A 42 1.28 6.71 12.41
CA ARG A 42 2.26 5.75 12.93
C ARG A 42 1.55 4.70 13.78
N LEU A 43 1.34 3.52 13.21
CA LEU A 43 0.63 2.42 13.86
C LEU A 43 1.62 1.45 14.52
N ARG A 44 1.25 0.91 15.68
CA ARG A 44 2.04 -0.13 16.37
C ARG A 44 1.42 -1.50 16.10
N ASN A 45 2.24 -2.50 15.78
CA ASN A 45 1.78 -3.88 15.62
C ASN A 45 1.84 -4.69 16.94
N HIS A 46 1.31 -5.91 16.93
CA HIS A 46 1.28 -6.85 18.05
C HIS A 46 2.67 -7.27 18.58
N LEU A 47 3.74 -7.05 17.81
CA LEU A 47 5.13 -7.29 18.23
C LEU A 47 5.79 -6.04 18.84
N GLY A 48 5.05 -4.93 18.95
CA GLY A 48 5.56 -3.66 19.46
C GLY A 48 6.26 -2.79 18.41
N ASN A 49 6.44 -3.25 17.17
CA ASN A 49 7.06 -2.47 16.10
C ASN A 49 6.13 -1.36 15.63
N ARG A 50 6.71 -0.20 15.28
CA ARG A 50 5.98 0.96 14.76
C ARG A 50 6.20 1.09 13.27
N HIS A 51 5.12 1.26 12.52
CA HIS A 51 5.12 1.46 11.08
C HIS A 51 4.46 2.80 10.76
N GLN A 52 5.13 3.63 9.97
CA GLN A 52 4.50 4.79 9.36
C GLN A 52 3.71 4.28 8.15
N VAL A 53 2.44 4.68 8.04
CA VAL A 53 1.61 4.43 6.87
C VAL A 53 1.23 5.78 6.29
N ASP A 54 1.43 5.94 4.98
CA ASP A 54 1.30 7.24 4.31
C ASP A 54 -0.16 7.69 4.30
N ILE A 55 -1.09 6.76 4.00
CA ILE A 55 -2.53 7.03 3.95
C ILE A 55 -3.28 5.94 4.72
N VAL A 56 -3.91 6.32 5.83
CA VAL A 56 -4.81 5.46 6.60
C VAL A 56 -6.22 6.02 6.52
N VAL A 57 -7.15 5.19 6.06
CA VAL A 57 -8.59 5.45 6.15
C VAL A 57 -9.10 4.82 7.43
N SER A 58 -9.71 5.61 8.31
CA SER A 58 -10.23 5.16 9.60
C SER A 58 -11.72 5.41 9.74
N ASP A 59 -12.42 4.53 10.46
CA ASP A 59 -13.83 4.70 10.80
C ASP A 59 -14.05 5.82 11.85
N SER A 60 -15.30 6.04 12.25
CA SER A 60 -15.70 7.04 13.24
C SER A 60 -15.13 6.78 14.64
N GLU A 61 -14.71 5.55 14.95
CA GLU A 61 -14.00 5.17 16.17
C GLU A 61 -12.47 5.30 16.04
N ALA A 62 -11.99 5.91 14.94
CA ALA A 62 -10.58 6.05 14.60
C ALA A 62 -9.81 4.73 14.43
N ARG A 63 -10.51 3.60 14.19
CA ARG A 63 -9.89 2.31 13.88
C ARG A 63 -9.46 2.28 12.42
N PRO A 64 -8.25 1.80 12.09
CA PRO A 64 -7.80 1.74 10.70
C PRO A 64 -8.59 0.70 9.92
N VAL A 65 -9.06 1.07 8.72
CA VAL A 65 -9.91 0.25 7.84
C VAL A 65 -9.20 -0.08 6.54
N ILE A 66 -8.52 0.89 5.93
CA ILE A 66 -7.74 0.71 4.71
C ILE A 66 -6.35 1.29 4.92
N LEU A 67 -5.33 0.53 4.57
CA LEU A 67 -3.95 1.01 4.49
C LEU A 67 -3.59 1.22 3.02
N ILE A 68 -3.14 2.42 2.66
CA ILE A 68 -2.71 2.76 1.31
C ILE A 68 -1.30 3.34 1.36
N GLU A 69 -0.40 2.78 0.57
CA GLU A 69 1.01 3.16 0.57
C GLU A 69 1.48 3.49 -0.85
N PRO A 70 1.52 4.78 -1.21
CA PRO A 70 2.16 5.23 -2.44
C PRO A 70 3.68 5.05 -2.34
N LYS A 71 4.28 4.38 -3.33
CA LYS A 71 5.74 4.21 -3.38
C LYS A 71 6.29 4.47 -4.77
N TYR A 72 7.14 5.49 -4.86
CA TYR A 72 7.84 5.84 -6.08
C TYR A 72 9.25 5.23 -6.15
N LEU A 73 9.61 4.70 -7.32
CA LEU A 73 10.94 4.20 -7.68
C LEU A 73 11.39 4.75 -9.03
N ARG A 74 12.52 5.45 -9.04
CA ARG A 74 13.21 5.82 -10.29
C ARG A 74 14.00 4.66 -10.89
N TYR A 75 14.56 3.79 -10.05
CA TYR A 75 15.47 2.72 -10.48
C TYR A 75 15.11 1.40 -9.84
N LYS A 76 15.36 0.30 -10.56
CA LYS A 76 14.95 -1.05 -10.15
C LYS A 76 15.63 -1.57 -8.88
N LYS A 77 16.82 -1.06 -8.52
CA LYS A 77 17.66 -1.59 -7.42
C LYS A 77 17.02 -1.57 -6.03
N HIS A 78 15.95 -0.79 -5.83
CA HIS A 78 15.27 -0.68 -4.54
C HIS A 78 13.91 -1.39 -4.49
N ASN A 79 13.53 -2.16 -5.52
CA ASN A 79 12.26 -2.88 -5.57
C ASN A 79 12.02 -3.76 -4.35
N TRP A 80 12.97 -4.65 -4.04
CA TRP A 80 12.84 -5.59 -2.93
C TRP A 80 12.83 -4.91 -1.57
N ASP A 81 13.71 -3.93 -1.35
CA ASP A 81 13.76 -3.20 -0.07
C ASP A 81 12.46 -2.41 0.17
N LYS A 82 11.99 -1.64 -0.81
CA LYS A 82 10.74 -0.88 -0.65
C LYS A 82 9.50 -1.78 -0.59
N GLY A 83 9.42 -2.79 -1.47
CA GLY A 83 8.30 -3.72 -1.51
C GLY A 83 8.18 -4.54 -0.22
N SER A 84 9.29 -5.09 0.28
CA SER A 84 9.29 -5.88 1.52
C SER A 84 8.88 -5.07 2.75
N ARG A 85 9.31 -3.80 2.86
CA ARG A 85 8.88 -2.91 3.95
C ARG A 85 7.36 -2.73 3.97
N LEU A 86 6.75 -2.50 2.80
CA LEU A 86 5.29 -2.40 2.67
C LEU A 86 4.63 -3.72 3.10
N CYS A 87 5.08 -4.85 2.56
CA CYS A 87 4.53 -6.17 2.89
C CYS A 87 4.59 -6.45 4.40
N ILE A 88 5.75 -6.25 5.03
CA ILE A 88 5.95 -6.50 6.47
C ILE A 88 5.06 -5.57 7.31
N ALA A 89 5.00 -4.29 6.96
CA ALA A 89 4.17 -3.31 7.67
C ALA A 89 2.70 -3.70 7.57
N HIS A 90 2.15 -3.81 6.37
CA HIS A 90 0.72 -4.07 6.16
C HIS A 90 0.31 -5.43 6.73
N TYR A 91 1.07 -6.49 6.48
CA TYR A 91 0.78 -7.83 7.01
C TYR A 91 0.74 -7.83 8.54
N SER A 92 1.75 -7.25 9.21
CA SER A 92 1.81 -7.25 10.67
C SER A 92 0.75 -6.36 11.31
N LEU A 93 0.36 -5.26 10.65
CA LEU A 93 -0.72 -4.38 11.09
C LEU A 93 -2.09 -5.04 10.96
N ARG A 94 -2.39 -5.77 9.87
CA ARG A 94 -3.66 -6.52 9.74
C ARG A 94 -3.86 -7.57 10.83
N ARG A 95 -2.76 -8.18 11.30
CA ARG A 95 -2.77 -9.10 12.46
C ARG A 95 -3.02 -8.39 13.79
N THR A 96 -2.89 -7.08 13.83
CA THR A 96 -3.03 -6.25 15.05
C THR A 96 -4.37 -5.53 15.09
N TYR A 97 -4.86 -5.09 13.94
CA TYR A 97 -6.12 -4.37 13.79
C TYR A 97 -7.05 -5.17 12.87
N PRO A 98 -7.93 -6.03 13.42
CA PRO A 98 -8.89 -6.80 12.64
C PRO A 98 -9.87 -5.94 11.83
N SER A 99 -10.01 -4.65 12.17
CA SER A 99 -10.77 -3.65 11.42
C SER A 99 -10.18 -3.35 10.04
N ILE A 100 -8.90 -3.66 9.80
CA ILE A 100 -8.27 -3.42 8.49
C ILE A 100 -8.81 -4.45 7.50
N ARG A 101 -9.62 -3.97 6.55
CA ARG A 101 -10.27 -4.77 5.51
C ARG A 101 -9.47 -4.86 4.23
N LYS A 102 -8.55 -3.91 3.99
CA LYS A 102 -7.87 -3.76 2.71
C LYS A 102 -6.48 -3.16 2.86
N SER A 103 -5.58 -3.58 1.98
CA SER A 103 -4.23 -3.05 1.86
C SER A 103 -3.95 -2.76 0.39
N ILE A 104 -3.58 -1.53 0.07
CA ILE A 104 -3.38 -1.05 -1.28
C ILE A 104 -1.96 -0.50 -1.40
N GLY A 105 -1.24 -0.91 -2.44
CA GLY A 105 0.05 -0.34 -2.84
C GLY A 105 -0.12 0.39 -4.18
N VAL A 106 0.11 1.70 -4.18
CA VAL A 106 0.20 2.47 -5.43
C VAL A 106 1.67 2.61 -5.80
N LEU A 107 2.12 1.78 -6.73
CA LEU A 107 3.53 1.59 -7.04
C LEU A 107 3.87 2.39 -8.30
N ALA A 108 4.59 3.49 -8.15
CA ALA A 108 4.94 4.38 -9.24
C ALA A 108 6.39 4.17 -9.68
N GLY A 109 6.61 4.13 -11.00
CA GLY A 109 7.93 4.06 -11.61
C GLY A 109 8.42 2.64 -11.91
N GLU A 110 9.73 2.42 -11.72
CA GLU A 110 10.48 1.24 -12.14
C GLU A 110 10.27 0.03 -11.23
N TRP A 111 9.06 -0.53 -11.26
CA TRP A 111 8.72 -1.78 -10.58
C TRP A 111 8.83 -2.99 -11.50
N THR A 112 9.33 -4.12 -10.98
CA THR A 112 9.43 -5.37 -11.75
C THR A 112 8.23 -6.25 -11.51
N ASP A 113 7.80 -7.04 -12.49
CA ASP A 113 6.67 -7.96 -12.32
C ASP A 113 6.85 -8.93 -11.15
N ALA A 114 8.09 -9.37 -10.91
CA ALA A 114 8.42 -10.22 -9.77
C ALA A 114 8.13 -9.50 -8.43
N SER A 115 8.48 -8.22 -8.32
CA SER A 115 8.14 -7.42 -7.14
C SER A 115 6.64 -7.18 -7.03
N LEU A 116 5.94 -6.86 -8.12
CA LEU A 116 4.48 -6.66 -8.10
C LEU A 116 3.76 -7.92 -7.61
N ARG A 117 4.11 -9.10 -8.16
CA ARG A 117 3.57 -10.39 -7.72
C ARG A 117 3.88 -10.71 -6.26
N PHE A 118 5.09 -10.36 -5.80
CA PHE A 118 5.47 -10.52 -4.40
C PHE A 118 4.60 -9.65 -3.46
N LEU A 119 4.28 -8.41 -3.82
CA LEU A 119 3.34 -7.62 -3.01
C LEU A 119 1.94 -8.24 -3.00
N GLN A 120 1.46 -8.69 -4.16
CA GLN A 120 0.15 -9.36 -4.29
C GLN A 120 0.07 -10.63 -3.43
N SER A 121 1.14 -11.43 -3.35
CA SER A 121 1.17 -12.63 -2.50
C SER A 121 1.10 -12.34 -1.00
N PHE A 122 1.28 -11.09 -0.59
CA PHE A 122 1.06 -10.63 0.79
C PHE A 122 -0.34 -10.01 0.98
N GLY A 123 -1.27 -10.24 0.05
CA GLY A 123 -2.63 -9.69 0.11
C GLY A 123 -2.66 -8.17 -0.04
N VAL A 124 -1.71 -7.59 -0.77
CA VAL A 124 -1.70 -6.18 -1.13
C VAL A 124 -2.30 -6.04 -2.53
N GLU A 125 -3.38 -5.28 -2.66
CA GLU A 125 -3.88 -4.86 -3.96
C GLU A 125 -2.89 -3.86 -4.58
N VAL A 126 -2.46 -4.12 -5.81
CA VAL A 126 -1.40 -3.34 -6.46
C VAL A 126 -1.98 -2.56 -7.63
N HIS A 127 -1.74 -1.25 -7.63
CA HIS A 127 -1.95 -0.39 -8.79
C HIS A 127 -0.60 0.19 -9.23
N HIS A 128 -0.20 -0.09 -10.46
CA HIS A 128 1.11 0.30 -10.99
C HIS A 128 0.99 1.50 -11.93
N ILE A 129 1.83 2.51 -11.72
CA ILE A 129 2.02 3.64 -12.65
C ILE A 129 3.40 3.45 -13.30
N PRO A 130 3.49 3.19 -14.61
CA PRO A 130 4.77 2.97 -15.29
C PRO A 130 5.69 4.19 -15.23
N PHE A 131 7.02 3.96 -15.22
CA PHE A 131 8.01 5.04 -15.23
C PHE A 131 7.91 5.91 -16.49
N ASP A 132 7.72 5.29 -17.66
CA ASP A 132 7.64 6.02 -18.93
C ASP A 132 6.50 7.03 -18.92
N HIS A 133 5.32 6.65 -18.40
CA HIS A 133 4.19 7.58 -18.20
C HIS A 133 4.59 8.78 -17.33
N ILE A 134 5.27 8.54 -16.21
CA ILE A 134 5.72 9.62 -15.32
C ILE A 134 6.69 10.55 -16.06
N ALA A 135 7.66 9.97 -16.78
CA ALA A 135 8.66 10.73 -17.50
C ALA A 135 8.04 11.56 -18.63
N ASP A 136 7.05 11.03 -19.34
CA ASP A 136 6.32 11.72 -20.39
C ASP A 136 5.51 12.88 -19.82
N VAL A 137 4.77 12.66 -18.72
CA VAL A 137 4.02 13.74 -18.05
C VAL A 137 4.98 14.85 -17.60
N LEU A 138 6.10 14.52 -16.96
CA LEU A 138 7.11 15.53 -16.58
C LEU A 138 7.66 16.28 -17.80
N GLY A 139 7.90 15.56 -18.91
CA GLY A 139 8.36 16.12 -20.18
C GLY A 139 7.41 17.18 -20.77
N HIS A 140 6.10 16.96 -20.70
CA HIS A 140 5.10 17.96 -21.13
C HIS A 140 5.16 19.28 -20.36
N HIS A 141 5.73 19.26 -19.15
CA HIS A 141 5.98 20.45 -18.33
C HIS A 141 7.42 20.97 -18.47
N GLY A 142 8.18 20.51 -19.47
CA GLY A 142 9.57 20.92 -19.70
C GLY A 142 10.57 20.32 -18.71
N VAL A 143 10.16 19.32 -17.90
CA VAL A 143 11.03 18.64 -16.95
C VAL A 143 11.53 17.34 -17.56
N GLN A 144 12.70 17.38 -18.20
CA GLN A 144 13.27 16.17 -18.81
C GLN A 144 13.63 15.14 -17.73
N PHE A 145 12.95 13.99 -17.73
CA PHE A 145 13.11 12.99 -16.66
C PHE A 145 13.78 11.67 -17.09
N GLN A 146 13.93 11.46 -18.39
CA GLN A 146 14.65 10.33 -18.97
C GLN A 146 16.15 10.65 -19.06
N TRP A 147 16.95 10.02 -18.20
CA TRP A 147 18.40 10.06 -18.26
C TRP A 147 19.01 8.82 -17.61
N GLY A 148 20.17 8.38 -18.12
CA GLY A 148 20.93 7.27 -17.56
C GLY A 148 21.71 7.64 -16.30
N GLU A 149 22.06 6.66 -15.45
CA GLU A 149 22.69 6.90 -14.14
C GLU A 149 24.00 7.71 -14.19
N LYS A 150 24.71 7.70 -15.34
CA LYS A 150 25.99 8.42 -15.53
C LYS A 150 25.83 9.88 -15.96
N ASN A 151 24.62 10.35 -16.25
CA ASN A 151 24.37 11.72 -16.68
C ASN A 151 24.17 12.64 -15.46
N ALA A 152 25.16 13.50 -15.19
CA ALA A 152 25.13 14.43 -14.06
C ALA A 152 24.43 15.77 -14.37
N GLN A 153 24.39 16.19 -15.65
CA GLN A 153 23.93 17.52 -16.05
C GLN A 153 22.41 17.60 -16.15
N THR A 154 21.78 16.67 -16.86
CA THR A 154 20.33 16.62 -17.03
C THR A 154 19.55 16.62 -15.71
N PRO A 155 19.95 15.88 -14.65
CA PRO A 155 19.28 15.98 -13.35
C PRO A 155 19.28 17.39 -12.74
N ALA A 156 20.34 18.17 -12.94
CA ALA A 156 20.46 19.51 -12.38
C ALA A 156 19.52 20.49 -13.11
N GLU A 157 19.49 20.43 -14.43
CA GLU A 157 18.58 21.21 -15.28
C GLU A 157 17.12 20.85 -15.00
N ALA A 158 16.79 19.55 -14.95
CA ALA A 158 15.45 19.07 -14.64
C ALA A 158 14.97 19.54 -13.26
N TRP A 159 15.84 19.49 -12.25
CA TRP A 159 15.51 20.01 -10.92
C TRP A 159 15.23 21.52 -10.96
N GLN A 160 16.04 22.29 -11.68
CA GLN A 160 15.79 23.73 -11.84
C GLN A 160 14.44 24.00 -12.51
N GLN A 161 14.14 23.32 -13.63
CA GLN A 161 12.87 23.48 -14.34
C GLN A 161 11.68 23.12 -13.44
N PHE A 162 11.76 22.00 -12.73
CA PHE A 162 10.73 21.60 -11.77
C PHE A 162 10.51 22.66 -10.67
N GLY A 163 11.60 23.30 -10.22
CA GLY A 163 11.53 24.37 -9.23
C GLY A 163 10.92 25.68 -9.71
N LEU A 164 10.89 25.90 -11.03
CA LEU A 164 10.26 27.07 -11.66
C LEU A 164 8.77 26.87 -11.90
N LEU A 165 8.27 25.63 -11.83
CA LEU A 165 6.85 25.35 -11.96
C LEU A 165 6.05 26.00 -10.83
N SER A 166 4.91 26.60 -11.19
CA SER A 166 3.92 27.06 -10.22
C SER A 166 3.29 25.87 -9.47
N GLU A 167 2.68 26.13 -8.33
CA GLU A 167 1.97 25.09 -7.58
C GLU A 167 0.79 24.51 -8.39
N ASP A 168 0.02 25.34 -9.11
CA ASP A 168 -1.03 24.87 -10.03
C ASP A 168 -0.47 23.94 -11.13
N ALA A 169 0.70 24.24 -11.68
CA ALA A 169 1.34 23.37 -12.67
C ALA A 169 1.76 22.03 -12.05
N LYS A 170 2.26 22.04 -10.80
CA LYS A 170 2.62 20.82 -10.06
C LYS A 170 1.38 19.99 -9.68
N GLU A 171 0.27 20.62 -9.32
CA GLU A 171 -1.00 19.94 -9.04
C GLU A 171 -1.58 19.26 -10.29
N LYS A 172 -1.58 19.97 -11.42
CA LYS A 172 -1.97 19.39 -12.73
C LYS A 172 -1.06 18.24 -13.13
N MET A 173 0.26 18.40 -12.94
CA MET A 173 1.24 17.34 -13.17
C MET A 173 0.95 16.12 -12.28
N ALA A 174 0.72 16.32 -10.98
CA ALA A 174 0.42 15.24 -10.04
C ALA A 174 -0.84 14.47 -10.45
N THR A 175 -1.91 15.19 -10.80
CA THR A 175 -3.16 14.61 -11.29
C THR A 175 -2.94 13.78 -12.56
N ALA A 176 -2.16 14.30 -13.52
CA ALA A 176 -1.84 13.58 -14.75
C ALA A 176 -0.98 12.32 -14.50
N ILE A 177 -0.05 12.37 -13.55
CA ILE A 177 0.75 11.20 -13.15
C ILE A 177 -0.13 10.10 -12.58
N THR A 178 -1.05 10.43 -11.68
CA THR A 178 -1.87 9.43 -10.95
C THR A 178 -3.10 8.98 -11.73
N GLN A 179 -3.51 9.72 -12.77
CA GLN A 179 -4.70 9.46 -13.57
C GLN A 179 -4.91 7.98 -13.96
N PRO A 180 -3.89 7.21 -14.40
CA PRO A 180 -4.09 5.83 -14.82
C PRO A 180 -4.63 4.89 -13.73
N VAL A 181 -4.41 5.23 -12.46
CA VAL A 181 -4.80 4.37 -11.32
C VAL A 181 -5.93 4.96 -10.48
N ARG A 182 -6.26 6.24 -10.64
CA ARG A 182 -7.23 6.95 -9.78
C ARG A 182 -8.59 6.26 -9.72
N GLN A 183 -9.14 5.86 -10.86
CA GLN A 183 -10.45 5.22 -10.91
C GLN A 183 -10.44 3.85 -10.23
N ALA A 184 -9.39 3.05 -10.45
CA ALA A 184 -9.26 1.73 -9.83
C ALA A 184 -9.11 1.82 -8.30
N VAL A 185 -8.24 2.72 -7.82
CA VAL A 185 -8.08 3.01 -6.39
C VAL A 185 -9.40 3.47 -5.78
N ARG A 186 -10.10 4.39 -6.46
CA ARG A 186 -11.40 4.89 -6.02
C ARG A 186 -12.41 3.77 -5.86
N HIS A 187 -12.57 2.96 -6.91
CA HIS A 187 -13.51 1.84 -6.90
C HIS A 187 -13.19 0.83 -5.78
N SER A 188 -11.91 0.56 -5.54
CA SER A 188 -11.45 -0.32 -4.47
C SER A 188 -11.84 0.20 -3.09
N ILE A 189 -11.70 1.52 -2.87
CA ILE A 189 -12.10 2.18 -1.61
C ILE A 189 -13.61 2.19 -1.47
N GLU A 190 -14.37 2.63 -2.47
CA GLU A 190 -15.83 2.67 -2.44
C GLU A 190 -16.42 1.28 -2.15
N THR A 191 -15.89 0.24 -2.82
CA THR A 191 -16.28 -1.14 -2.58
C THR A 191 -15.88 -1.58 -1.17
N THR A 192 -14.72 -1.20 -0.66
CA THR A 192 -14.33 -1.59 0.70
C THR A 192 -15.20 -0.89 1.75
N LEU A 193 -15.50 0.40 1.59
CA LEU A 193 -16.20 1.21 2.58
C LEU A 193 -17.72 1.02 2.54
N GLY A 194 -18.31 0.87 1.35
CA GLY A 194 -19.76 0.70 1.17
C GLY A 194 -20.29 -0.68 1.53
N TRP A 195 -19.43 -1.65 1.79
CA TRP A 195 -19.84 -3.01 2.17
C TRP A 195 -20.10 -3.13 3.67
N ASP A 196 -21.23 -3.76 3.99
CA ASP A 196 -21.58 -4.19 5.33
C ASP A 196 -20.56 -5.24 5.83
N PRO A 197 -19.81 -4.96 6.91
CA PRO A 197 -18.87 -5.92 7.50
C PRO A 197 -19.52 -7.23 7.97
N SER A 198 -20.81 -7.20 8.30
CA SER A 198 -21.58 -8.34 8.82
C SER A 198 -22.21 -9.21 7.73
N ALA A 199 -22.22 -8.73 6.48
CA ALA A 199 -22.75 -9.51 5.37
C ALA A 199 -21.94 -10.79 5.15
N PRO A 200 -22.59 -11.95 4.92
CA PRO A 200 -21.91 -13.19 4.59
C PRO A 200 -21.01 -13.02 3.36
N LYS A 201 -19.78 -13.53 3.45
CA LYS A 201 -18.81 -13.50 2.35
C LYS A 201 -18.51 -14.92 1.89
N ARG A 202 -18.30 -15.07 0.59
CA ARG A 202 -17.64 -16.27 0.06
C ARG A 202 -16.20 -16.27 0.57
N VAL A 203 -15.86 -17.28 1.35
CA VAL A 203 -14.48 -17.52 1.78
C VAL A 203 -13.74 -18.14 0.61
N GLU A 204 -12.66 -17.50 0.16
CA GLU A 204 -11.82 -18.01 -0.93
C GLU A 204 -10.68 -18.87 -0.41
N ALA A 205 -10.17 -18.55 0.78
CA ALA A 205 -9.15 -19.33 1.46
C ALA A 205 -9.20 -19.06 2.98
N VAL A 206 -8.73 -20.03 3.76
CA VAL A 206 -8.46 -19.89 5.19
C VAL A 206 -6.98 -20.20 5.43
N GLU A 207 -6.23 -19.21 5.90
CA GLU A 207 -4.86 -19.40 6.35
C GLU A 207 -4.81 -19.54 7.87
N MET A 208 -4.12 -20.56 8.34
CA MET A 208 -3.98 -20.87 9.75
C MET A 208 -2.51 -20.98 10.14
N SER A 209 -2.16 -20.30 11.24
CA SER A 209 -0.83 -20.32 11.84
C SER A 209 -0.92 -20.85 13.27
N ILE A 210 -0.40 -22.06 13.51
CA ILE A 210 -0.37 -22.70 14.83
C ILE A 210 1.04 -22.63 15.39
N ARG A 211 1.17 -22.22 16.65
CA ARG A 211 2.43 -22.23 17.39
C ARG A 211 2.31 -23.26 18.51
N THR A 212 3.15 -24.30 18.48
CA THR A 212 3.08 -25.39 19.46
C THR A 212 3.93 -25.07 20.69
N SER A 213 3.69 -25.78 21.80
CA SER A 213 4.52 -25.68 23.01
C SER A 213 5.97 -26.15 22.79
N GLU A 214 6.20 -26.92 21.73
CA GLU A 214 7.54 -27.40 21.32
C GLU A 214 8.30 -26.36 20.48
N GLY A 215 7.70 -25.18 20.25
CA GLY A 215 8.32 -24.09 19.52
C GLY A 215 8.17 -24.19 18.00
N GLU A 216 7.39 -25.14 17.50
CA GLU A 216 7.11 -25.27 16.08
C GLU A 216 6.17 -24.17 15.60
N HIS A 217 6.31 -23.81 14.32
CA HIS A 217 5.42 -22.88 13.65
C HIS A 217 4.84 -23.56 12.42
N LEU A 218 3.60 -24.02 12.56
CA LEU A 218 2.87 -24.74 11.51
C LEU A 218 1.98 -23.76 10.75
N PHE A 219 1.99 -23.88 9.42
CA PHE A 219 1.15 -23.08 8.52
C PHE A 219 0.33 -24.00 7.63
N TYR A 220 -0.97 -23.71 7.56
CA TYR A 220 -1.91 -24.41 6.72
C TYR A 220 -2.71 -23.41 5.89
N SER A 221 -3.10 -23.83 4.68
CA SER A 221 -4.03 -23.10 3.81
C SER A 221 -5.10 -24.07 3.34
N PHE A 222 -6.36 -23.63 3.36
CA PHE A 222 -7.53 -24.42 2.99
C PHE A 222 -8.42 -23.62 2.06
N ASP A 223 -9.11 -24.31 1.15
CA ASP A 223 -10.06 -23.67 0.22
C ASP A 223 -11.45 -23.50 0.85
N SER A 224 -11.67 -24.03 2.06
CA SER A 224 -12.94 -23.94 2.78
C SER A 224 -12.80 -23.80 4.30
N VAL A 225 -13.81 -23.20 4.92
CA VAL A 225 -13.91 -23.07 6.39
C VAL A 225 -14.01 -24.44 7.06
N SER A 226 -14.74 -25.38 6.43
CA SER A 226 -14.96 -26.72 6.98
C SER A 226 -13.65 -27.52 7.13
N GLU A 227 -12.77 -27.48 6.12
CA GLU A 227 -11.46 -28.13 6.19
C GLU A 227 -10.56 -27.51 7.26
N ALA A 228 -10.55 -26.18 7.36
CA ALA A 228 -9.79 -25.48 8.40
C ALA A 228 -10.27 -25.87 9.80
N MET A 229 -11.59 -25.96 10.01
CA MET A 229 -12.17 -26.43 11.28
C MET A 229 -11.78 -27.88 11.59
N GLN A 230 -11.83 -28.78 10.61
CA GLN A 230 -11.41 -30.17 10.79
C GLN A 230 -9.93 -30.27 11.19
N CYS A 231 -9.06 -29.47 10.56
CA CYS A 231 -7.66 -29.41 10.93
C CYS A 231 -7.47 -28.92 12.37
N LEU A 232 -8.14 -27.84 12.77
CA LEU A 232 -8.10 -27.34 14.16
C LEU A 232 -8.54 -28.39 15.18
N LEU A 233 -9.62 -29.12 14.88
CA LEU A 233 -10.13 -30.16 15.76
C LEU A 233 -9.14 -31.32 15.95
N ALA A 234 -8.28 -31.61 14.97
CA ALA A 234 -7.23 -32.62 15.10
C ALA A 234 -6.13 -32.24 16.11
N PHE A 235 -5.97 -30.94 16.44
CA PHE A 235 -5.06 -30.49 17.50
C PHE A 235 -5.65 -30.57 18.90
N VAL A 236 -6.98 -30.74 19.01
CA VAL A 236 -7.66 -30.83 20.30
C VAL A 236 -7.56 -32.26 20.83
N LYS A 237 -6.76 -32.46 21.89
CA LYS A 237 -6.61 -33.78 22.53
C LYS A 237 -7.82 -34.19 23.39
N ASP A 238 -8.67 -33.25 23.83
CA ASP A 238 -9.87 -33.52 24.64
C ASP A 238 -11.16 -33.00 23.98
N ILE A 239 -11.95 -33.91 23.41
CA ILE A 239 -13.28 -33.63 22.83
C ILE A 239 -14.30 -33.20 23.91
N GLU A 240 -14.04 -33.49 25.20
CA GLU A 240 -14.94 -33.15 26.31
C GLU A 240 -15.06 -31.63 26.56
N ASP A 241 -14.00 -30.85 26.33
CA ASP A 241 -14.03 -29.40 26.53
C ASP A 241 -14.81 -28.65 25.43
N LEU A 242 -14.77 -29.16 24.18
CA LEU A 242 -15.53 -28.58 23.07
C LEU A 242 -17.05 -28.76 23.23
N ARG A 243 -17.49 -29.88 23.83
CA ARG A 243 -18.91 -30.13 24.11
C ARG A 243 -19.48 -29.21 25.18
N ARG A 244 -18.65 -28.69 26.10
CA ARG A 244 -19.06 -27.70 27.11
C ARG A 244 -19.16 -26.27 26.56
N VAL A 245 -18.46 -25.95 25.48
CA VAL A 245 -18.43 -24.61 24.87
C VAL A 245 -19.47 -24.44 23.76
N LEU A 246 -19.89 -25.55 23.13
CA LEU A 246 -20.88 -25.57 22.05
C LEU A 246 -22.30 -25.98 22.50
N SER A 247 -22.50 -26.26 23.79
CA SER A 247 -23.80 -26.50 24.45
C SER A 247 -24.28 -25.26 25.18
#